data_AF-A0A226NJY2-F1
#
_entry.id   AF-A0A226NJY2-F1
#
_cell.length_a   1.000
_cell.length_b   1.000
_cell.length_c   1.000
_cell.angle_alpha   90.00
_cell.angle_beta   90.00
_cell.angle_gamma   90.00
#
_symmetry.space_group_name_H-M   'P 1'
#
loop_
_entity.id
_entity.type
_entity.pdbx_description
1 polymer ?
#
loop_
_entity_poly.entity_id
_entity_poly.type
_entity_poly.pdbx_seq_one_letter_code
_entity_poly.pdbx_strand_id
1 'polypeptide(L)'
;MYVRIFVSSGQDVQGTSVVANLPVLMRQNPAETLRRVLPKIRILNPLVSKAQISQTLQSRLVSCKIMGKLANKFEAHIVKREILPLVKSLCQDAEYEVRTCMCRQLEHIAQGIGTELTKTVVLPELVELARDEGSSVRLAAFETLVNLLDMFDSDDRRQTVLPLVKSFCEKSFKADESILVSLSFHLGKLCNGLYGMI
;
A
#
# COMPACT_ATOMS: atom_id res chain seq x y z
N MET A 1 -20.69 -24.92 11.79
CA MET A 1 -21.10 -23.76 10.96
C MET A 1 -19.95 -22.78 10.61
N TYR A 2 -18.68 -23.00 11.02
CA TYR A 2 -17.57 -22.07 10.75
C TYR A 2 -16.59 -22.48 9.63
N VAL A 3 -16.76 -23.67 9.03
CA VAL A 3 -15.74 -24.28 8.13
C VAL A 3 -15.93 -23.91 6.65
N ARG A 4 -17.04 -23.27 6.26
CA ARG A 4 -17.38 -23.05 4.84
C ARG A 4 -17.00 -21.69 4.24
N ILE A 5 -16.28 -20.82 4.96
CA ILE A 5 -16.03 -19.44 4.49
C ILE A 5 -14.66 -19.26 3.77
N PHE A 6 -13.80 -20.29 3.70
CA PHE A 6 -12.44 -20.14 3.19
C PHE A 6 -12.24 -20.39 1.68
N VAL A 7 -13.29 -20.71 0.91
CA VAL A 7 -13.14 -21.25 -0.46
C VAL A 7 -13.62 -20.29 -1.56
N SER A 8 -13.31 -18.99 -1.53
CA SER A 8 -13.70 -18.11 -2.65
C SER A 8 -12.65 -17.11 -3.14
N SER A 9 -11.37 -17.35 -2.89
CA SER A 9 -10.29 -16.50 -3.41
C SER A 9 -9.02 -17.29 -3.66
N GLY A 10 -8.95 -18.03 -4.77
CA GLY A 10 -7.72 -18.42 -5.51
C GLY A 10 -6.52 -19.05 -4.75
N GLN A 11 -6.63 -19.35 -3.46
CA GLN A 11 -5.57 -19.87 -2.58
C GLN A 11 -5.86 -21.33 -2.17
N ASP A 12 -6.42 -22.13 -3.08
CA ASP A 12 -7.01 -23.43 -2.77
C ASP A 12 -6.04 -24.49 -2.20
N VAL A 13 -4.72 -24.28 -2.31
CA VAL A 13 -3.71 -25.24 -1.85
C VAL A 13 -3.24 -24.99 -0.41
N GLN A 14 -3.29 -23.75 0.09
CA GLN A 14 -2.94 -23.44 1.49
C GLN A 14 -4.17 -23.40 2.42
N GLY A 15 -5.33 -23.00 1.91
CA GLY A 15 -6.58 -22.97 2.68
C GLY A 15 -7.04 -24.36 3.14
N THR A 16 -6.82 -25.39 2.32
CA THR A 16 -7.15 -26.79 2.64
C THR A 16 -6.37 -27.33 3.84
N SER A 17 -5.08 -26.98 3.98
CA SER A 17 -4.25 -27.44 5.10
C SER A 17 -4.61 -26.77 6.44
N VAL A 18 -4.96 -25.48 6.43
CA VAL A 18 -5.37 -24.78 7.66
C VAL A 18 -6.75 -25.24 8.12
N VAL A 19 -7.70 -25.43 7.20
CA VAL A 19 -9.05 -25.92 7.53
C VAL A 19 -9.01 -27.34 8.07
N ALA A 20 -8.20 -28.23 7.50
CA ALA A 20 -8.02 -29.59 7.99
C ALA A 20 -7.40 -29.65 9.40
N ASN A 21 -6.48 -28.74 9.71
CA ASN A 21 -5.78 -28.69 10.99
C ASN A 21 -6.46 -27.80 12.05
N LEU A 22 -7.43 -26.96 11.67
CA LEU A 22 -8.13 -26.06 12.58
C LEU A 22 -8.76 -26.77 13.79
N PRO A 23 -9.40 -27.95 13.67
CA PRO A 23 -9.92 -28.68 14.83
C PRO A 23 -8.82 -29.11 15.80
N VAL A 24 -7.63 -29.46 15.30
CA VAL A 24 -6.48 -29.84 16.13
C VAL A 24 -5.93 -28.62 16.86
N LEU A 25 -5.72 -27.50 16.16
CA LEU A 25 -5.22 -26.25 16.74
C LEU A 25 -6.18 -25.67 17.78
N MET A 26 -7.49 -25.71 17.53
CA MET A 26 -8.52 -25.30 18.49
C MET A 26 -8.53 -26.16 19.76
N ARG A 27 -8.16 -27.45 19.67
CA ARG A 27 -8.01 -28.32 20.84
C ARG A 27 -6.72 -28.04 21.61
N GLN A 28 -5.63 -27.69 20.93
CA GLN A 28 -4.32 -27.45 21.54
C GLN A 28 -4.23 -26.07 22.21
N ASN A 29 -4.64 -25.01 21.51
CA ASN A 29 -4.60 -23.64 22.04
C ASN A 29 -5.70 -22.77 21.38
N PRO A 30 -6.94 -22.81 21.91
CA PRO A 30 -8.07 -22.12 21.32
C PRO A 30 -7.90 -20.59 21.32
N ALA A 31 -7.31 -20.00 22.37
CA ALA A 31 -7.15 -18.55 22.47
C ALA A 31 -6.21 -18.01 21.39
N GLU A 32 -5.06 -18.65 21.20
CA GLU A 32 -4.10 -18.25 20.17
C GLU A 32 -4.64 -18.54 18.76
N THR A 33 -5.33 -19.67 18.58
CA THR A 33 -5.96 -20.02 17.30
C THR A 33 -7.02 -18.98 16.91
N LEU A 34 -7.91 -18.59 17.82
CA LEU A 34 -8.91 -17.56 17.58
C LEU A 34 -8.28 -16.19 17.32
N ARG A 35 -7.22 -15.82 18.04
CA ARG A 35 -6.48 -14.58 17.82
C ARG A 35 -5.93 -14.48 16.40
N ARG A 36 -5.46 -15.59 15.81
CA ARG A 36 -4.95 -15.64 14.43
C ARG A 36 -6.04 -15.69 13.37
N VAL A 37 -7.13 -16.41 13.65
CA VAL A 37 -8.18 -16.71 12.66
C VAL A 37 -9.24 -15.61 12.57
N LEU A 38 -9.64 -15.00 13.69
CA LEU A 38 -10.72 -14.02 13.72
C LEU A 38 -10.44 -12.78 12.85
N PRO A 39 -9.24 -12.17 12.88
CA PRO A 39 -8.96 -11.03 12.02
C PRO A 39 -9.01 -11.39 10.53
N LYS A 40 -8.54 -12.60 10.16
CA LYS A 40 -8.62 -13.09 8.78
C LYS A 40 -10.08 -13.18 8.31
N ILE A 41 -10.94 -13.84 9.08
CA ILE A 41 -12.34 -14.06 8.70
C ILE A 41 -13.15 -12.76 8.73
N ARG A 42 -13.01 -11.96 9.79
CA ARG A 42 -13.88 -10.81 10.03
C ARG A 42 -13.48 -9.57 9.25
N ILE A 43 -12.21 -9.46 8.87
CA ILE A 43 -11.65 -8.24 8.28
C ILE A 43 -11.02 -8.52 6.92
N LEU A 44 -10.04 -9.43 6.85
CA LEU A 44 -9.26 -9.61 5.62
C LEU A 44 -10.07 -10.26 4.49
N ASN A 45 -10.88 -11.30 4.75
CA ASN A 45 -11.69 -11.94 3.70
C ASN A 45 -12.69 -10.97 3.04
N PRO A 46 -13.51 -10.22 3.80
CA PRO A 46 -14.37 -9.19 3.22
C PRO A 46 -13.57 -8.16 2.43
N LEU A 47 -12.43 -7.70 2.96
CA LEU A 47 -11.59 -6.71 2.29
C LEU A 47 -11.04 -7.21 0.96
N VAL A 48 -10.52 -8.44 0.91
CA VAL A 48 -10.06 -9.09 -0.33
C VAL A 48 -11.18 -9.11 -1.37
N SER A 49 -12.38 -9.55 -0.97
CA SER A 49 -13.54 -9.61 -1.87
C SER A 49 -13.96 -8.24 -2.39
N LYS A 50 -13.85 -7.20 -1.55
CA LYS A 50 -14.30 -5.83 -1.85
C LYS A 50 -13.27 -5.01 -2.62
N ALA A 51 -12.01 -5.45 -2.64
CA ALA A 51 -10.91 -4.86 -3.40
C ALA A 51 -10.83 -5.36 -4.85
N GLN A 52 -11.58 -6.40 -5.23
CA GLN A 52 -11.53 -6.95 -6.58
C GLN A 52 -12.00 -5.94 -7.64
N ILE A 53 -11.39 -6.00 -8.82
CA ILE A 53 -11.72 -5.14 -9.98
C ILE A 53 -13.20 -5.27 -10.38
N SER A 54 -13.80 -6.45 -10.18
CA SER A 54 -15.22 -6.71 -10.45
C SER A 54 -16.19 -5.96 -9.53
N GLN A 55 -15.71 -5.38 -8.43
CA GLN A 55 -16.52 -4.59 -7.50
C GLN A 55 -16.65 -3.14 -7.96
N THR A 56 -17.60 -2.42 -7.38
CA THR A 56 -17.83 -1.01 -7.69
C THR A 56 -16.63 -0.14 -7.32
N LEU A 57 -16.44 0.97 -8.05
CA LEU A 57 -15.44 2.00 -7.75
C LEU A 57 -15.41 2.37 -6.25
N GLN A 58 -16.59 2.65 -5.67
CA GLN A 58 -16.72 3.01 -4.25
C GLN A 58 -16.25 1.88 -3.31
N SER A 59 -16.52 0.62 -3.64
CA SER A 59 -16.03 -0.53 -2.87
C SER A 59 -14.50 -0.58 -2.85
N ARG A 60 -13.86 -0.33 -4.01
CA ARG A 60 -12.40 -0.34 -4.14
C ARG A 60 -11.77 0.85 -3.42
N LEU A 61 -12.36 2.04 -3.50
CA LEU A 61 -11.93 3.23 -2.75
C LEU A 61 -11.98 3.03 -1.23
N VAL A 62 -13.08 2.45 -0.72
CA VAL A 62 -13.19 2.11 0.71
C VAL A 62 -12.15 1.07 1.10
N SER A 63 -11.92 0.07 0.24
CA SER A 63 -10.90 -0.97 0.47
C SER A 63 -9.49 -0.39 0.59
N CYS A 64 -9.12 0.57 -0.26
CA CYS A 64 -7.84 1.29 -0.15
C CYS A 64 -7.66 1.88 1.26
N LYS A 65 -8.64 2.66 1.72
CA LYS A 65 -8.60 3.35 3.03
C LYS A 65 -8.53 2.36 4.21
N ILE A 66 -9.22 1.24 4.10
CA ILE A 66 -9.18 0.19 5.13
C ILE A 66 -7.78 -0.45 5.16
N MET A 67 -7.18 -0.78 4.01
CA MET A 67 -5.85 -1.37 3.94
C MET A 67 -4.78 -0.48 4.58
N GLY A 68 -4.78 0.82 4.29
CA GLY A 68 -3.83 1.76 4.91
C GLY A 68 -3.90 1.74 6.44
N LYS A 69 -5.12 1.76 7.01
CA LYS A 69 -5.31 1.70 8.47
C LYS A 69 -4.92 0.35 9.07
N LEU A 70 -5.16 -0.75 8.35
CA LEU A 70 -4.90 -2.10 8.83
C LEU A 70 -3.43 -2.50 8.78
N ALA A 71 -2.62 -1.90 7.90
CA ALA A 71 -1.21 -2.24 7.79
C ALA A 71 -0.47 -2.13 9.13
N ASN A 72 -0.87 -1.20 10.00
CA ASN A 72 -0.29 -1.01 11.33
C ASN A 72 -0.95 -1.87 12.44
N LYS A 73 -1.87 -2.77 12.09
CA LYS A 73 -2.60 -3.65 13.02
C LYS A 73 -2.21 -5.11 12.91
N PHE A 74 -1.40 -5.45 11.92
CA PHE A 74 -0.95 -6.81 11.65
C PHE A 74 0.58 -6.87 11.63
N GLU A 75 1.12 -8.05 11.92
CA GLU A 75 2.54 -8.29 11.71
C GLU A 75 2.91 -8.12 10.23
N ALA A 76 4.08 -7.54 9.96
CA ALA A 76 4.56 -7.23 8.62
C ALA A 76 4.50 -8.43 7.66
N HIS A 77 4.75 -9.64 8.17
CA HIS A 77 4.69 -10.86 7.36
C HIS A 77 3.25 -11.18 6.87
N ILE A 78 2.22 -10.85 7.66
CA ILE A 78 0.81 -11.00 7.29
C ILE A 78 0.45 -9.93 6.27
N VAL A 79 0.84 -8.67 6.51
CA VAL A 79 0.62 -7.57 5.57
C VAL A 79 1.26 -7.90 4.21
N LYS A 80 2.50 -8.39 4.21
CA LYS A 80 3.22 -8.81 3.01
C LYS A 80 2.48 -9.89 2.22
N ARG A 81 1.97 -10.92 2.89
CA ARG A 81 1.32 -12.06 2.23
C ARG A 81 -0.10 -11.75 1.76
N GLU A 82 -0.88 -11.05 2.57
CA GLU A 82 -2.34 -10.95 2.37
C GLU A 82 -2.77 -9.57 1.82
N ILE A 83 -2.07 -8.50 2.18
CA ILE A 83 -2.48 -7.12 1.88
C ILE A 83 -1.70 -6.55 0.69
N LEU A 84 -0.38 -6.71 0.65
CA LEU A 84 0.44 -6.14 -0.44
C LEU A 84 0.03 -6.60 -1.85
N PRO A 85 -0.41 -7.85 -2.10
CA PRO A 85 -0.92 -8.22 -3.41
C PRO A 85 -2.14 -7.40 -3.86
N LEU A 86 -3.04 -7.07 -2.93
CA LEU A 86 -4.20 -6.21 -3.21
C LEU A 86 -3.78 -4.77 -3.44
N VAL A 87 -2.83 -4.26 -2.64
CA VAL A 87 -2.27 -2.91 -2.81
C VAL A 87 -1.70 -2.75 -4.20
N LYS A 88 -0.88 -3.69 -4.67
CA LYS A 88 -0.33 -3.68 -6.03
C LYS A 88 -1.43 -3.68 -7.09
N SER A 89 -2.46 -4.52 -6.93
CA SER A 89 -3.59 -4.55 -7.85
C SER A 89 -4.33 -3.21 -7.91
N LEU A 90 -4.48 -2.50 -6.79
CA LEU A 90 -5.19 -1.23 -6.72
C LEU A 90 -4.32 -0.03 -7.17
N CYS A 91 -2.99 -0.14 -7.06
CA CYS A 91 -2.07 0.81 -7.68
C CYS A 91 -2.14 0.76 -9.22
N GLN A 92 -2.56 -0.37 -9.79
CA GLN A 92 -2.76 -0.58 -11.23
C GLN A 92 -4.24 -0.56 -11.65
N ASP A 93 -5.12 0.00 -10.81
CA ASP A 93 -6.56 0.05 -11.11
C ASP A 93 -6.86 0.89 -12.35
N ALA A 94 -7.87 0.49 -13.13
CA ALA A 94 -8.29 1.23 -14.32
C ALA A 94 -8.73 2.67 -13.99
N GLU A 95 -9.30 2.89 -12.81
CA GLU A 95 -9.80 4.20 -12.38
C GLU A 95 -8.71 4.99 -11.64
N TYR A 96 -8.35 6.17 -12.18
CA TYR A 96 -7.30 7.02 -11.58
C TYR A 96 -7.61 7.42 -10.13
N GLU A 97 -8.89 7.52 -9.76
CA GLU A 97 -9.31 7.83 -8.40
C GLU A 97 -8.88 6.75 -7.40
N VAL A 98 -8.94 5.47 -7.82
CA VAL A 98 -8.48 4.34 -7.01
C VAL A 98 -6.97 4.36 -6.90
N ARG A 99 -6.25 4.56 -8.01
CA ARG A 99 -4.78 4.67 -8.01
C ARG A 99 -4.30 5.80 -7.10
N THR A 100 -4.92 6.97 -7.21
CA THR A 100 -4.66 8.14 -6.36
C THR A 100 -4.93 7.83 -4.89
N CYS A 101 -6.07 7.19 -4.60
CA CYS A 101 -6.44 6.83 -3.24
C CYS A 101 -5.47 5.82 -2.65
N MET A 102 -5.13 4.76 -3.37
CA MET A 102 -4.21 3.72 -2.93
C MET A 102 -2.80 4.28 -2.71
N CYS A 103 -2.32 5.13 -3.62
CA CYS A 103 -1.03 5.81 -3.52
C CYS A 103 -0.87 6.53 -2.17
N ARG A 104 -1.87 7.33 -1.76
CA ARG A 104 -1.83 8.04 -0.46
C ARG A 104 -1.80 7.10 0.74
N GLN A 105 -2.33 5.89 0.61
CA GLN A 105 -2.29 4.90 1.70
C GLN A 105 -0.95 4.17 1.78
N LEU A 106 -0.09 4.26 0.75
CA LEU A 106 1.23 3.64 0.77
C LEU A 106 2.11 4.19 1.91
N GLU A 107 1.90 5.45 2.33
CA GLU A 107 2.58 6.00 3.51
C GLU A 107 2.26 5.18 4.78
N HIS A 108 0.98 4.96 5.05
CA HIS A 108 0.55 4.17 6.22
C HIS A 108 0.97 2.71 6.12
N ILE A 109 1.01 2.17 4.89
CA ILE A 109 1.46 0.80 4.64
C ILE A 109 2.96 0.68 4.91
N ALA A 110 3.77 1.61 4.41
CA ALA A 110 5.22 1.66 4.64
C ALA A 110 5.56 1.67 6.13
N GLN A 111 4.86 2.49 6.91
CA GLN A 111 5.00 2.55 8.37
C GLN A 111 4.73 1.18 9.03
N GLY A 112 3.72 0.44 8.55
CA GLY A 112 3.33 -0.86 9.12
C GLY A 112 4.21 -2.04 8.72
N ILE A 113 4.89 -1.98 7.57
CA ILE A 113 5.73 -3.07 7.06
C ILE A 113 7.24 -2.84 7.34
N GLY A 114 7.62 -1.64 7.74
CA GLY A 114 8.99 -1.25 8.04
C GLY A 114 9.83 -0.95 6.81
N THR A 115 11.05 -0.47 7.04
CA THR A 115 11.95 0.10 6.02
C THR A 115 12.29 -0.87 4.90
N GLU A 116 12.73 -2.10 5.22
CA GLU A 116 13.19 -3.06 4.23
C GLU A 116 12.11 -3.42 3.19
N LEU A 117 10.89 -3.69 3.67
CA LEU A 117 9.75 -3.96 2.79
C LEU A 117 9.26 -2.71 2.07
N THR A 118 9.41 -1.53 2.69
CA THR A 118 9.09 -0.25 2.02
C THR A 118 9.98 -0.04 0.80
N LYS A 119 11.29 -0.25 0.93
CA LYS A 119 12.25 -0.13 -0.18
C LYS A 119 12.00 -1.16 -1.29
N THR A 120 11.78 -2.42 -0.92
CA THR A 120 11.67 -3.52 -1.89
C THR A 120 10.28 -3.66 -2.50
N VAL A 121 9.23 -3.11 -1.88
CA VAL A 121 7.85 -3.27 -2.35
C VAL A 121 7.15 -1.95 -2.62
N VAL A 122 7.23 -0.95 -1.73
CA VAL A 122 6.47 0.29 -1.87
C VAL A 122 7.14 1.28 -2.81
N LEU A 123 8.47 1.43 -2.73
CA LEU A 123 9.21 2.35 -3.59
C LEU A 123 9.05 2.04 -5.09
N PRO A 124 9.11 0.76 -5.55
CA PRO A 124 8.81 0.43 -6.95
C PRO A 124 7.40 0.86 -7.40
N GLU A 125 6.39 0.68 -6.55
CA GLU A 125 5.02 1.12 -6.90
C GLU A 125 4.94 2.66 -6.99
N LEU A 126 5.63 3.38 -6.10
CA LEU A 126 5.71 4.85 -6.17
C LEU A 126 6.44 5.34 -7.42
N VAL A 127 7.46 4.62 -7.90
CA VAL A 127 8.15 4.94 -9.16
C VAL A 127 7.18 4.86 -10.34
N GLU A 128 6.36 3.81 -10.40
CA GLU A 128 5.36 3.64 -11.46
C GLU A 128 4.26 4.71 -11.36
N LEU A 129 3.70 4.94 -10.16
CA LEU A 129 2.66 5.95 -9.93
C LEU A 129 3.14 7.39 -10.19
N ALA A 130 4.42 7.69 -9.96
CA ALA A 130 5.00 8.98 -10.31
C ALA A 130 5.05 9.24 -11.83
N ARG A 131 4.93 8.18 -12.64
CA ARG A 131 4.91 8.23 -14.11
C ARG A 131 3.50 8.07 -14.69
N ASP A 132 2.49 7.97 -13.84
CA ASP A 132 1.08 7.79 -14.23
C ASP A 132 0.60 8.88 -15.21
N GLU A 133 -0.35 8.53 -16.06
CA GLU A 133 -0.98 9.47 -17.01
C GLU A 133 -1.80 10.55 -16.29
N GLY A 134 -2.41 10.24 -15.15
CA GLY A 134 -3.22 11.14 -14.35
C GLY A 134 -2.38 12.08 -13.49
N SER A 135 -2.57 13.40 -13.63
CA SER A 135 -1.85 14.41 -12.82
C SER A 135 -2.10 14.27 -11.33
N SER A 136 -3.32 13.92 -10.93
CA SER A 136 -3.70 13.66 -9.54
C SER A 136 -2.96 12.47 -8.92
N VAL A 137 -2.73 11.42 -9.71
CA VAL A 137 -1.96 10.23 -9.29
C VAL A 137 -0.49 10.60 -9.10
N ARG A 138 0.10 11.30 -10.09
CA ARG A 138 1.49 11.77 -10.00
C ARG A 138 1.72 12.69 -8.79
N LEU A 139 0.78 13.60 -8.53
CA LEU A 139 0.84 14.48 -7.35
C LEU A 139 0.80 13.67 -6.06
N ALA A 140 -0.12 12.71 -5.94
CA ALA A 140 -0.19 11.83 -4.77
C ALA A 140 1.10 11.02 -4.58
N ALA A 141 1.71 10.53 -5.66
CA ALA A 141 2.98 9.80 -5.60
C ALA A 141 4.11 10.69 -5.11
N PHE A 142 4.20 11.93 -5.60
CA PHE A 142 5.16 12.92 -5.15
C PHE A 142 5.00 13.23 -3.64
N GLU A 143 3.80 13.56 -3.19
CA GLU A 143 3.52 13.85 -1.77
C GLU A 143 3.88 12.67 -0.87
N THR A 144 3.53 11.46 -1.31
CA THR A 144 3.83 10.22 -0.58
C THR A 144 5.34 9.94 -0.53
N LEU A 145 6.06 10.13 -1.64
CA LEU A 145 7.53 10.01 -1.69
C LEU A 145 8.21 10.97 -0.73
N VAL A 146 7.77 12.24 -0.68
CA VAL A 146 8.32 13.23 0.24
C VAL A 146 8.08 12.84 1.70
N ASN A 147 6.89 12.33 2.02
CA ASN A 147 6.59 11.90 3.40
C ASN A 147 7.39 10.66 3.83
N LEU A 148 7.85 9.85 2.88
CA LEU A 148 8.65 8.65 3.13
C LEU A 148 10.16 8.87 3.02
N LEU A 149 10.64 10.09 2.78
CA LEU A 149 12.07 10.39 2.61
C LEU A 149 12.95 9.80 3.71
N ASP A 150 12.52 9.90 4.96
CA ASP A 150 13.28 9.43 6.12
C ASP A 150 13.39 7.90 6.21
N MET A 151 12.57 7.16 5.46
CA MET A 151 12.67 5.70 5.34
C MET A 151 13.70 5.25 4.30
N PHE A 152 14.11 6.13 3.40
CA PHE A 152 15.06 5.83 2.34
C PHE A 152 16.47 6.22 2.75
N ASP A 153 17.47 5.43 2.38
CA ASP A 153 18.88 5.78 2.63
C ASP A 153 19.41 6.77 1.58
N SER A 154 20.68 7.14 1.69
CA SER A 154 21.31 8.09 0.77
C SER A 154 21.32 7.61 -0.68
N ASP A 155 21.46 6.30 -0.89
CA ASP A 155 21.54 5.73 -2.24
C ASP A 155 20.15 5.69 -2.87
N ASP A 156 19.14 5.23 -2.14
CA ASP A 156 17.73 5.27 -2.55
C ASP A 156 17.31 6.70 -2.93
N ARG A 157 17.65 7.68 -2.08
CA ARG A 157 17.31 9.08 -2.29
C ARG A 157 18.02 9.66 -3.51
N ARG A 158 19.31 9.37 -3.68
CA ARG A 158 20.11 9.89 -4.81
C ARG A 158 19.72 9.25 -6.14
N GLN A 159 19.56 7.94 -6.17
CA GLN A 159 19.38 7.16 -7.40
C GLN A 159 17.93 7.11 -7.86
N THR A 160 16.97 7.21 -6.93
CA THR A 160 15.54 7.04 -7.25
C THR A 160 14.72 8.28 -6.91
N VAL A 161 14.72 8.72 -5.65
CA VAL A 161 13.79 9.78 -5.21
C VAL A 161 14.11 11.13 -5.86
N LEU A 162 15.38 11.54 -5.88
CA LEU A 162 15.81 12.82 -6.45
C LEU A 162 15.48 12.93 -7.95
N PRO A 163 15.77 11.93 -8.82
CA PRO A 163 15.31 11.94 -10.20
C PRO A 163 13.80 12.05 -10.36
N LEU A 164 13.01 11.37 -9.53
CA LEU A 164 11.54 11.47 -9.57
C LEU A 164 11.06 12.87 -9.19
N VAL A 165 11.60 13.46 -8.13
CA VAL A 165 11.28 14.84 -7.70
C VAL A 165 11.64 15.83 -8.81
N LYS A 166 12.83 15.73 -9.40
CA LYS A 166 13.25 16.59 -10.52
C LYS A 166 12.28 16.48 -11.70
N SER A 167 12.00 15.25 -12.13
CA SER A 167 11.09 14.99 -13.26
C SER A 167 9.67 15.50 -12.98
N PHE A 168 9.17 15.34 -11.75
CA PHE A 168 7.87 15.85 -11.34
C PHE A 168 7.82 17.38 -11.41
N CYS A 169 8.82 18.07 -10.85
CA CYS A 169 8.93 19.53 -10.93
C CYS A 169 8.96 20.01 -12.38
N GLU A 170 9.84 19.47 -13.22
CA GLU A 170 10.00 19.87 -14.62
C GLU A 170 8.71 19.74 -15.44
N LYS A 171 7.96 18.64 -15.22
CA LYS A 171 6.68 18.39 -15.90
C LYS A 171 5.55 19.27 -15.37
N SER A 172 5.61 19.64 -14.10
CA SER A 172 4.51 20.33 -13.41
C SER A 172 4.61 21.85 -13.44
N PHE A 173 5.83 22.40 -13.56
CA PHE A 173 6.06 23.84 -13.71
C PHE A 173 5.39 24.45 -14.94
N LYS A 174 4.90 23.63 -15.87
CA LYS A 174 4.23 24.06 -17.11
C LYS A 174 2.71 23.87 -17.08
N ALA A 175 2.10 23.34 -16.00
CA ALA A 175 0.75 22.75 -16.09
C ALA A 175 -0.30 23.22 -15.07
N ASP A 176 0.02 23.48 -13.79
CA ASP A 176 -1.02 23.65 -12.75
C ASP A 176 -0.53 24.36 -11.45
N GLU A 177 -1.27 25.36 -10.97
CA GLU A 177 -0.99 26.10 -9.72
C GLU A 177 -1.11 25.23 -8.46
N SER A 178 -1.99 24.22 -8.45
CA SER A 178 -2.16 23.32 -7.30
C SER A 178 -0.88 22.54 -6.99
N ILE A 179 -0.05 22.29 -8.00
CA ILE A 179 1.24 21.62 -7.85
C ILE A 179 2.26 22.56 -7.21
N LEU A 180 2.23 23.86 -7.52
CA LEU A 180 3.11 24.85 -6.88
C LEU A 180 2.81 24.97 -5.38
N VAL A 181 1.54 24.87 -4.97
CA VAL A 181 1.14 24.85 -3.56
C VAL A 181 1.74 23.63 -2.85
N SER A 182 1.59 22.43 -3.44
CA SER A 182 2.14 21.20 -2.86
C SER A 182 3.67 21.26 -2.79
N LEU A 183 4.35 21.70 -3.85
CA LEU A 183 5.80 21.91 -3.84
C LEU A 183 6.24 22.88 -2.74
N SER A 184 5.54 24.00 -2.57
CA SER A 184 5.84 25.00 -1.54
C SER A 184 5.69 24.42 -0.14
N PHE A 185 4.63 23.66 0.11
CA PHE A 185 4.41 22.98 1.38
C PHE A 185 5.49 21.95 1.70
N HIS A 186 6.00 21.26 0.68
CA HIS A 186 6.97 20.19 0.82
C HIS A 186 8.45 20.61 0.67
N LEU A 187 8.71 21.87 0.29
CA LEU A 187 10.05 22.37 -0.02
C LEU A 187 11.05 22.18 1.14
N GLY A 188 10.62 22.48 2.38
CA GLY A 188 11.48 22.32 3.55
C GLY A 188 11.92 20.86 3.78
N LYS A 189 10.98 19.91 3.66
CA LYS A 189 11.28 18.46 3.77
C LYS A 189 12.20 18.00 2.65
N LEU A 190 11.97 18.46 1.43
CA LEU A 190 12.82 18.14 0.28
C LEU A 190 14.25 18.65 0.46
N CYS A 191 14.41 19.93 0.81
CA CYS A 191 15.72 20.53 1.02
C CYS A 191 16.51 19.82 2.12
N ASN A 192 15.85 19.46 3.22
CA ASN A 192 16.50 18.74 4.31
C ASN A 192 16.79 17.26 3.94
N GLY A 193 15.81 16.58 3.35
CA GLY A 193 15.90 15.15 3.04
C GLY A 193 16.84 14.83 1.89
N LEU A 194 17.07 15.78 0.97
CA LEU A 194 17.94 15.63 -0.21
C LEU A 194 19.22 16.49 -0.11
N TYR A 195 19.52 17.05 1.06
CA TYR A 195 20.71 17.88 1.28
C TYR A 195 21.99 17.11 0.96
N GLY A 196 22.95 17.76 0.27
CA GLY A 196 24.24 17.15 -0.08
C GLY A 196 24.18 16.07 -1.16
N MET A 197 23.03 15.89 -1.83
CA MET A 197 22.88 14.93 -2.94
C MET A 197 22.98 15.56 -4.33
N ILE A 198 23.01 16.89 -4.39
CA ILE A 198 23.11 17.72 -5.62
C ILE A 198 24.56 18.13 -5.83
#